data_AF-A0AAQ0Q9S2-F1
#
_entry.id   AF-A0AAQ0Q9S2-F1
#
_cell.length_a   1.000
_cell.length_b   1.000
_cell.length_c   1.000
_cell.angle_alpha   90.00
_cell.angle_beta   90.00
_cell.angle_gamma   90.00
#
_symmetry.space_group_name_H-M   'P 1'
#
loop_
_entity.id
_entity.type
_entity.pdbx_description
1 polymer ?
#
loop_
_entity_poly.entity_id
_entity_poly.type
_entity_poly.pdbx_seq_one_letter_code
_entity_poly.pdbx_strand_id
1 'polypeptide(L)'
;MNDNTNSLFTGQDVWWSDPENKTSGAYIVLEIKRNPDDPDEGLYDDTIVLISNGVSEAEVEAWELQDLGIRRKRISELIERVTAIAEDDNWGVHNHDENYDKVDLYLSKYSSAGQDFGFYIECETGDVDEFINAVEGYYNSYDPCEEAVIWLGPDGHGKNGAPYDLKDLIEDMEDCKNNVKGLLDYLRQELKRVKITKPSRHSQYSERVYNIRTEIIESVLETIKDICRQTKGRSILWDSLTNHLNTDICYEKDSGPSSVLPDTIGLTDDDKGFYITFASYCDAPSSNDGENIYTETLIDILEYLENYRSTL
;
A
#
# COMPACT_ATOMS: atom_id res chain seq x y z
N MET A 1 -3.85 10.49 -23.11
CA MET A 1 -5.25 10.38 -22.65
C MET A 1 -5.27 9.14 -21.77
N ASN A 2 -4.98 9.30 -20.48
CA ASN A 2 -5.06 8.22 -19.51
C ASN A 2 -6.39 8.39 -18.78
N ASP A 3 -7.26 7.40 -18.94
CA ASP A 3 -8.56 7.27 -18.28
C ASP A 3 -8.36 6.95 -16.78
N ASN A 4 -7.83 7.90 -16.01
CA ASN A 4 -7.79 7.85 -14.55
C ASN A 4 -8.74 8.94 -14.03
N THR A 5 -10.02 8.61 -13.97
CA THR A 5 -11.00 9.40 -13.24
C THR A 5 -11.68 8.46 -12.27
N ASN A 6 -11.45 8.65 -10.98
CA ASN A 6 -12.33 8.12 -9.95
C ASN A 6 -13.69 8.82 -10.12
N SER A 7 -14.50 8.31 -11.05
CA SER A 7 -15.78 8.89 -11.43
C SER A 7 -16.87 8.17 -10.65
N LEU A 8 -17.39 8.84 -9.62
CA LEU A 8 -18.59 8.40 -8.92
C LEU A 8 -19.83 8.97 -9.65
N PHE A 9 -20.83 8.13 -9.93
CA PHE A 9 -22.10 8.55 -10.51
C PHE A 9 -23.30 7.83 -9.89
N THR A 10 -24.47 8.46 -9.91
CA THR A 10 -25.72 7.85 -9.43
C THR A 10 -26.04 6.57 -10.20
N GLY A 11 -26.36 5.51 -9.47
CA GLY A 11 -26.62 4.18 -10.00
C GLY A 11 -25.38 3.29 -10.12
N GLN A 12 -24.20 3.76 -9.72
CA GLN A 12 -22.98 2.97 -9.70
C GLN A 12 -22.95 1.99 -8.53
N ASP A 13 -22.47 0.77 -8.78
CA ASP A 13 -22.16 -0.22 -7.75
C ASP A 13 -20.83 0.12 -7.07
N VAL A 14 -20.85 0.22 -5.75
CA VAL A 14 -19.71 0.58 -4.92
C VAL A 14 -19.55 -0.39 -3.75
N TRP A 15 -18.32 -0.56 -3.30
CA TRP A 15 -18.01 -1.15 -2.00
C TRP A 15 -17.81 -0.04 -0.99
N TRP A 16 -18.56 -0.09 0.10
CA TRP A 16 -18.34 0.78 1.26
C TRP A 16 -17.58 0.01 2.34
N SER A 17 -16.47 0.59 2.79
CA SER A 17 -15.71 0.09 3.93
C SER A 17 -16.13 0.87 5.17
N ASP A 18 -17.11 0.34 5.91
CA ASP A 18 -17.58 0.93 7.17
C ASP A 18 -16.41 1.00 8.17
N PRO A 19 -16.06 2.19 8.70
CA PRO A 19 -15.00 2.33 9.69
C PRO A 19 -15.21 1.48 10.96
N GLU A 20 -16.45 1.17 11.32
CA GLU A 20 -16.77 0.29 12.44
C GLU A 20 -16.83 -1.20 12.05
N ASN A 21 -16.66 -1.50 10.76
CA ASN A 21 -16.74 -2.82 10.12
C ASN A 21 -18.00 -3.62 10.47
N LYS A 22 -19.14 -2.95 10.71
CA LYS A 22 -20.42 -3.60 11.02
C LYS A 22 -21.28 -3.78 9.78
N THR A 23 -21.17 -2.85 8.83
CA THR A 23 -22.00 -2.81 7.62
C THR A 23 -21.21 -2.60 6.34
N SER A 24 -19.91 -2.94 6.34
CA SER A 24 -19.10 -3.00 5.11
C SER A 24 -19.77 -3.91 4.08
N GLY A 25 -19.76 -3.51 2.80
CA GLY A 25 -20.40 -4.32 1.77
C GLY A 25 -20.62 -3.62 0.44
N ALA A 26 -21.36 -4.31 -0.43
CA ALA A 26 -21.78 -3.80 -1.73
C ALA A 26 -23.05 -2.94 -1.60
N TYR A 27 -23.02 -1.76 -2.22
CA TYR A 27 -24.09 -0.77 -2.25
C TYR A 27 -24.21 -0.14 -3.65
N ILE A 28 -25.33 0.55 -3.88
CA ILE A 28 -25.58 1.37 -5.06
C ILE A 28 -25.59 2.84 -4.63
N VAL A 29 -24.96 3.72 -5.41
CA VAL A 29 -25.01 5.17 -5.22
C VAL A 29 -26.40 5.70 -5.57
N LEU A 30 -27.11 6.28 -4.61
CA LEU A 30 -28.41 6.91 -4.83
C LEU A 30 -28.28 8.40 -5.16
N GLU A 31 -27.43 9.12 -4.43
CA GLU A 31 -27.28 10.57 -4.57
C GLU A 31 -25.84 11.00 -4.24
N ILE A 32 -25.32 11.97 -4.98
CA ILE A 32 -24.03 12.62 -4.69
C ILE A 32 -24.33 14.07 -4.32
N LYS A 33 -24.15 14.43 -3.05
CA LYS A 33 -24.51 15.75 -2.52
C LYS A 33 -23.41 16.77 -2.79
N ARG A 34 -23.28 17.19 -4.05
CA ARG A 34 -22.31 18.22 -4.46
C ARG A 34 -22.67 19.59 -3.89
N ASN A 35 -21.65 20.38 -3.57
CA ASN A 35 -21.85 21.76 -3.15
C ASN A 35 -22.35 22.60 -4.34
N PRO A 36 -23.57 23.16 -4.30
CA PRO A 36 -24.12 23.94 -5.42
C PRO A 36 -23.37 25.25 -5.67
N ASP A 37 -22.58 25.73 -4.70
CA ASP A 37 -21.78 26.95 -4.80
C ASP A 37 -20.34 26.69 -5.29
N ASP A 38 -19.96 25.42 -5.51
CA ASP A 38 -18.65 25.06 -6.04
C ASP A 38 -18.61 25.21 -7.58
N PRO A 39 -17.79 26.13 -8.13
CA PRO A 39 -17.73 26.38 -9.57
C PRO A 39 -17.19 25.20 -10.38
N ASP A 40 -16.47 24.27 -9.75
CA ASP A 40 -15.84 23.14 -10.43
C ASP A 40 -16.71 21.87 -10.42
N GLU A 41 -17.85 21.88 -9.71
CA GLU A 41 -18.72 20.73 -9.45
C GLU A 41 -17.92 19.45 -9.08
N GLY A 42 -16.83 19.62 -8.32
CA GLY A 42 -15.86 18.56 -8.08
C GLY A 42 -16.39 17.43 -7.20
N LEU A 43 -15.80 16.23 -7.34
CA LEU A 43 -15.97 15.15 -6.38
C LEU A 43 -14.79 15.19 -5.40
N TYR A 44 -15.01 15.77 -4.23
CA TYR A 44 -14.05 15.83 -3.13
C TYR A 44 -14.17 14.62 -2.21
N ASP A 45 -13.13 14.35 -1.43
CA ASP A 45 -13.11 13.23 -0.47
C ASP A 45 -14.26 13.30 0.53
N ASP A 46 -14.51 14.48 1.07
CA ASP A 46 -15.57 14.78 2.03
C ASP A 46 -16.94 14.99 1.38
N THR A 47 -17.08 14.74 0.07
CA THR A 47 -18.39 14.82 -0.59
C THR A 47 -19.29 13.74 0.00
N ILE A 48 -20.44 14.16 0.54
CA ILE A 48 -21.42 13.23 1.09
C ILE A 48 -22.16 12.50 -0.03
N VAL A 49 -22.22 11.19 0.06
CA VAL A 49 -22.86 10.28 -0.88
C VAL A 49 -23.92 9.48 -0.14
N LEU A 50 -25.14 9.45 -0.66
CA LEU A 50 -26.18 8.54 -0.18
C LEU A 50 -26.06 7.21 -0.93
N ILE A 51 -25.91 6.12 -0.21
CA ILE A 51 -25.79 4.76 -0.76
C ILE A 51 -26.89 3.85 -0.22
N SER A 52 -27.25 2.80 -0.96
CA SER A 52 -28.22 1.78 -0.53
C SER A 52 -27.90 0.38 -1.01
N ASN A 53 -28.19 -0.62 -0.18
CA ASN A 53 -28.14 -2.05 -0.55
C ASN A 53 -29.55 -2.65 -0.76
N GLY A 54 -30.58 -1.82 -0.85
CA GLY A 54 -31.98 -2.23 -0.97
C GLY A 54 -32.68 -2.61 0.34
N VAL A 55 -31.93 -2.65 1.46
CA VAL A 55 -32.47 -2.91 2.81
C VAL A 55 -32.27 -1.70 3.72
N SER A 56 -31.09 -1.07 3.64
CA SER A 56 -30.74 0.14 4.37
C SER A 56 -30.11 1.17 3.46
N GLU A 57 -30.07 2.42 3.95
CA GLU A 57 -29.41 3.55 3.32
C GLU A 57 -28.38 4.12 4.31
N ALA A 58 -27.29 4.67 3.79
CA ALA A 58 -26.25 5.33 4.58
C ALA A 58 -25.74 6.57 3.84
N GLU A 59 -25.42 7.61 4.61
CA GLU A 59 -24.67 8.76 4.11
C GLU A 59 -23.20 8.57 4.48
N VAL A 60 -22.35 8.58 3.47
CA VAL A 60 -20.92 8.26 3.58
C VAL A 60 -20.09 9.30 2.85
N GLU A 61 -18.81 9.38 3.18
CA GLU A 61 -17.89 10.25 2.46
C GLU A 61 -17.38 9.55 1.20
N ALA A 62 -17.19 10.28 0.10
CA ALA A 62 -16.81 9.70 -1.20
C ALA A 62 -15.49 8.92 -1.13
N TRP A 63 -14.56 9.28 -0.24
CA TRP A 63 -13.29 8.56 -0.06
C TRP A 63 -13.47 7.15 0.54
N GLU A 64 -14.58 6.87 1.21
CA GLU A 64 -14.89 5.56 1.80
C GLU A 64 -15.35 4.54 0.76
N LEU A 65 -15.64 5.00 -0.47
CA LEU A 65 -16.21 4.20 -1.54
C LEU A 65 -15.15 3.71 -2.51
N GLN A 66 -15.26 2.45 -2.91
CA GLN A 66 -14.50 1.85 -4.00
C GLN A 66 -15.46 1.45 -5.12
N ASP A 67 -15.05 1.60 -6.38
CA ASP A 67 -15.78 0.98 -7.48
C ASP A 67 -15.81 -0.55 -7.28
N LEU A 68 -17.02 -1.12 -7.24
CA LEU A 68 -17.20 -2.53 -6.92
C LEU A 68 -16.62 -3.45 -8.01
N GLY A 69 -16.75 -3.05 -9.28
CA GLY A 69 -16.24 -3.82 -10.42
C GLY A 69 -14.71 -3.86 -10.44
N ILE A 70 -14.06 -2.71 -10.24
CA ILE A 70 -12.60 -2.60 -10.14
C ILE A 70 -12.08 -3.40 -8.93
N ARG A 71 -12.76 -3.28 -7.78
CA ARG A 71 -12.42 -4.02 -6.58
C ARG A 71 -12.48 -5.53 -6.80
N ARG A 72 -13.60 -6.04 -7.31
CA ARG A 72 -13.79 -7.48 -7.59
C ARG A 72 -12.77 -7.99 -8.58
N LYS A 73 -12.49 -7.23 -9.64
CA LYS A 73 -11.46 -7.57 -10.62
C LYS A 73 -10.09 -7.71 -9.97
N ARG A 74 -9.67 -6.74 -9.16
CA ARG A 74 -8.39 -6.79 -8.44
C ARG A 74 -8.30 -8.01 -7.52
N ILE A 75 -9.35 -8.30 -6.75
CA ILE A 75 -9.41 -9.47 -5.86
C ILE A 75 -9.32 -10.76 -6.67
N SER A 76 -10.06 -10.87 -7.79
CA SER A 76 -10.00 -12.04 -8.67
C SER A 76 -8.60 -12.27 -9.25
N GLU A 77 -7.94 -11.21 -9.74
CA GLU A 77 -6.57 -11.30 -10.30
C GLU A 77 -5.54 -11.71 -9.23
N LEU A 78 -5.69 -11.22 -8.00
CA LEU A 78 -4.84 -11.65 -6.88
C LEU A 78 -5.08 -13.13 -6.55
N ILE A 79 -6.33 -13.56 -6.42
CA ILE A 79 -6.69 -14.95 -6.11
C ILE A 79 -6.20 -15.90 -7.19
N GLU A 80 -6.41 -15.59 -8.47
CA GLU A 80 -5.90 -16.39 -9.59
C GLU A 80 -4.37 -16.54 -9.52
N ARG A 81 -3.66 -15.46 -9.20
CA ARG A 81 -2.20 -15.48 -9.09
C ARG A 81 -1.71 -16.28 -7.89
N VAL A 82 -2.32 -16.08 -6.72
CA VAL A 82 -2.01 -16.84 -5.50
C VAL A 82 -2.28 -18.33 -5.73
N THR A 83 -3.41 -18.66 -6.36
CA THR A 83 -3.77 -20.05 -6.70
C THR A 83 -2.70 -20.68 -7.56
N ALA A 84 -2.28 -20.01 -8.64
CA ALA A 84 -1.23 -20.52 -9.51
C ALA A 84 0.12 -20.73 -8.79
N ILE A 85 0.52 -19.83 -7.89
CA ILE A 85 1.76 -19.96 -7.11
C ILE A 85 1.66 -21.12 -6.12
N ALA A 86 0.55 -21.23 -5.40
CA ALA A 86 0.34 -22.25 -4.39
C ALA A 86 0.25 -23.65 -5.02
N GLU A 87 -0.49 -23.80 -6.12
CA GLU A 87 -0.62 -25.07 -6.84
C GLU A 87 0.70 -25.54 -7.47
N ASP A 88 1.57 -24.62 -7.91
CA ASP A 88 2.93 -24.95 -8.38
C ASP A 88 3.78 -25.59 -7.27
N ASP A 89 3.56 -25.17 -6.02
CA ASP A 89 4.13 -25.81 -4.83
C ASP A 89 3.23 -26.93 -4.28
N ASN A 90 2.30 -27.51 -5.06
CA ASN A 90 1.38 -28.59 -4.65
C ASN A 90 0.51 -28.27 -3.42
N TRP A 91 0.04 -27.03 -3.28
CA TRP A 91 -1.04 -26.70 -2.35
C TRP A 91 -2.39 -26.77 -3.07
N GLY A 92 -3.42 -27.18 -2.35
CA GLY A 92 -4.82 -27.00 -2.76
C GLY A 92 -5.33 -25.64 -2.33
N VAL A 93 -6.06 -24.96 -3.21
CA VAL A 93 -6.69 -23.65 -2.93
C VAL A 93 -8.17 -23.72 -3.25
N HIS A 94 -9.00 -23.23 -2.33
CA HIS A 94 -10.43 -23.08 -2.53
C HIS A 94 -10.88 -21.67 -2.15
N ASN A 95 -11.51 -20.95 -3.07
CA ASN A 95 -12.12 -19.66 -2.80
C ASN A 95 -13.58 -19.83 -2.36
N HIS A 96 -13.94 -19.30 -1.18
CA HIS A 96 -15.30 -19.35 -0.65
C HIS A 96 -16.15 -18.13 -1.06
N ASP A 97 -15.53 -17.05 -1.53
CA ASP A 97 -16.25 -15.88 -2.04
C ASP A 97 -16.30 -15.87 -3.57
N GLU A 98 -17.41 -16.40 -4.11
CA GLU A 98 -17.66 -16.46 -5.55
C GLU A 98 -17.81 -15.07 -6.21
N ASN A 99 -18.14 -14.04 -5.42
CA ASN A 99 -18.35 -12.69 -5.92
C ASN A 99 -17.07 -11.85 -5.96
N TYR A 100 -15.99 -12.34 -5.33
CA TYR A 100 -14.73 -11.60 -5.18
C TYR A 100 -14.91 -10.26 -4.43
N ASP A 101 -15.84 -10.23 -3.48
CA ASP A 101 -16.08 -9.07 -2.62
C ASP A 101 -14.96 -8.89 -1.59
N LYS A 102 -14.39 -10.01 -1.13
CA LYS A 102 -13.21 -10.13 -0.28
C LYS A 102 -12.33 -11.30 -0.72
N VAL A 103 -11.13 -11.41 -0.16
CA VAL A 103 -10.34 -12.63 -0.29
C VAL A 103 -10.80 -13.59 0.80
N ASP A 104 -11.21 -14.80 0.43
CA ASP A 104 -11.64 -15.85 1.36
C ASP A 104 -11.14 -17.21 0.86
N LEU A 105 -9.87 -17.49 1.13
CA LEU A 105 -9.18 -18.69 0.63
C LEU A 105 -8.98 -19.72 1.74
N TYR A 106 -9.29 -20.98 1.44
CA TYR A 106 -8.80 -22.12 2.19
C TYR A 106 -7.62 -22.74 1.46
N LEU A 107 -6.44 -22.68 2.07
CA LEU A 107 -5.21 -23.28 1.58
C LEU A 107 -4.96 -24.59 2.32
N SER A 108 -4.65 -25.66 1.61
CA SER A 108 -4.44 -26.98 2.20
C SER A 108 -3.30 -27.76 1.55
N LYS A 109 -2.70 -28.67 2.30
CA LYS A 109 -1.63 -29.55 1.85
C LYS A 109 -1.59 -30.80 2.71
N TYR A 110 -0.92 -31.84 2.23
CA TYR A 110 -0.54 -32.99 3.04
C TYR A 110 0.89 -32.84 3.56
N SER A 111 1.10 -33.20 4.82
CA SER A 111 2.42 -33.34 5.43
C SER A 111 3.16 -34.56 4.87
N SER A 112 4.45 -34.67 5.18
CA SER A 112 5.26 -35.83 4.81
C SER A 112 4.77 -37.14 5.44
N ALA A 113 4.16 -37.11 6.63
CA ALA A 113 3.52 -38.30 7.21
C ALA A 113 2.11 -38.59 6.65
N GLY A 114 1.62 -37.76 5.72
CA GLY A 114 0.34 -37.94 5.04
C GLY A 114 -0.85 -37.35 5.80
N GLN A 115 -0.62 -36.49 6.79
CA GLN A 115 -1.68 -35.78 7.47
C GLN A 115 -2.13 -34.58 6.63
N ASP A 116 -3.44 -34.42 6.44
CA ASP A 116 -3.99 -33.22 5.82
C ASP A 116 -3.97 -32.05 6.81
N PHE A 117 -3.58 -30.87 6.32
CA PHE A 117 -3.70 -29.64 7.07
C PHE A 117 -4.07 -28.49 6.13
N GLY A 118 -4.64 -27.44 6.71
CA GLY A 118 -5.01 -26.25 5.96
C GLY A 118 -5.54 -25.15 6.84
N PHE A 119 -5.67 -23.96 6.28
CA PHE A 119 -6.04 -22.75 7.00
C PHE A 119 -6.79 -21.78 6.09
N TYR A 120 -7.61 -20.95 6.73
CA TYR A 120 -8.33 -19.87 6.07
C TYR A 120 -7.48 -18.61 6.07
N ILE A 121 -7.50 -17.90 4.95
CA ILE A 121 -6.99 -16.55 4.81
C ILE A 121 -8.16 -15.69 4.34
N GLU A 122 -8.57 -14.79 5.23
CA GLU A 122 -9.57 -13.76 4.94
C GLU A 122 -8.87 -12.40 4.90
N CYS A 123 -9.08 -11.66 3.81
CA CYS A 123 -8.58 -10.29 3.66
C CYS A 123 -9.68 -9.40 3.10
N GLU A 124 -9.76 -8.18 3.61
CA GLU A 124 -10.79 -7.21 3.22
C GLU A 124 -10.42 -6.46 1.95
N THR A 125 -9.23 -6.67 1.39
CA THR A 125 -8.84 -6.03 0.14
C THR A 125 -8.10 -6.99 -0.78
N GLY A 126 -7.93 -6.55 -2.03
CA GLY A 126 -7.06 -7.24 -2.99
C GLY A 126 -5.62 -6.75 -2.90
N ASP A 127 -5.16 -6.34 -1.72
CA ASP A 127 -3.78 -5.89 -1.48
C ASP A 127 -2.87 -7.08 -1.16
N VAL A 128 -1.70 -7.07 -1.79
CA VAL A 128 -0.71 -8.15 -1.66
C VAL A 128 -0.09 -8.18 -0.27
N ASP A 129 0.21 -7.01 0.30
CA ASP A 129 0.86 -6.93 1.61
C ASP A 129 -0.12 -7.42 2.68
N GLU A 130 -1.41 -7.08 2.58
CA GLU A 130 -2.45 -7.62 3.47
C GLU A 130 -2.49 -9.16 3.41
N PHE A 131 -2.54 -9.73 2.21
CA PHE A 131 -2.56 -11.18 2.02
C PHE A 131 -1.30 -11.87 2.59
N ILE A 132 -0.11 -11.34 2.28
CA ILE A 132 1.16 -11.88 2.79
C ILE A 132 1.22 -11.78 4.32
N ASN A 133 0.76 -10.67 4.90
CA ASN A 133 0.72 -10.49 6.35
C ASN A 133 -0.25 -11.46 7.02
N ALA A 134 -1.37 -11.79 6.39
CA ALA A 134 -2.32 -12.79 6.91
C ALA A 134 -1.69 -14.20 6.94
N VAL A 135 -1.00 -14.60 5.86
CA VAL A 135 -0.28 -15.89 5.80
C VAL A 135 0.87 -15.93 6.82
N GLU A 136 1.63 -14.84 6.93
CA GLU A 136 2.68 -14.71 7.95
C GLU A 136 2.12 -14.75 9.38
N GLY A 137 0.95 -14.13 9.61
CA GLY A 137 0.24 -14.20 10.87
C GLY A 137 -0.07 -15.64 11.27
N TYR A 138 -0.65 -16.42 10.35
CA TYR A 138 -0.91 -17.84 10.56
C TYR A 138 0.38 -18.62 10.88
N TYR A 139 1.43 -18.46 10.07
CA TYR A 139 2.73 -19.10 10.30
C TYR A 139 3.32 -18.79 11.70
N ASN A 140 3.26 -17.52 12.11
CA ASN A 140 3.80 -17.07 13.39
C ASN A 140 2.99 -17.60 14.58
N SER A 141 1.66 -17.72 14.44
CA SER A 141 0.79 -18.28 15.47
C SER A 141 0.80 -19.82 15.53
N TYR A 142 1.22 -20.50 14.48
CA TYR A 142 1.21 -21.96 14.43
C TYR A 142 2.21 -22.56 15.42
N ASP A 143 1.72 -23.29 16.42
CA ASP A 143 2.53 -24.02 17.40
C ASP A 143 2.42 -25.54 17.14
N PRO A 144 3.49 -26.19 16.65
CA PRO A 144 3.50 -27.63 16.41
C PRO A 144 3.11 -28.47 17.63
N CYS A 145 3.42 -28.04 18.84
CA CYS A 145 3.06 -28.75 20.06
C CYS A 145 1.55 -28.67 20.33
N GLU A 146 0.94 -27.49 20.18
CA GLU A 146 -0.51 -27.32 20.36
C GLU A 146 -1.30 -28.10 19.31
N GLU A 147 -0.84 -28.06 18.06
CA GLU A 147 -1.44 -28.80 16.95
C GLU A 147 -1.32 -30.32 17.17
N ALA A 148 -0.16 -30.81 17.63
CA ALA A 148 0.04 -32.22 17.94
C ALA A 148 -0.96 -32.73 19.01
N VAL A 149 -1.30 -31.91 20.01
CA VAL A 149 -2.26 -32.29 21.06
C VAL A 149 -3.64 -32.64 20.49
N ILE A 150 -4.05 -31.99 19.40
CA ILE A 150 -5.32 -32.27 18.72
C ILE A 150 -5.37 -33.73 18.22
N TRP A 151 -4.21 -34.27 17.85
CA TRP A 151 -4.02 -35.60 17.28
C TRP A 151 -3.58 -36.66 18.29
N LEU A 152 -3.47 -36.32 19.57
CA LEU A 152 -3.22 -37.29 20.62
C LEU A 152 -4.49 -38.02 21.06
N GLY A 153 -4.32 -39.33 21.26
CA GLY A 153 -5.27 -40.22 21.89
C GLY A 153 -5.16 -40.20 23.42
N PRO A 154 -6.15 -40.76 24.14
CA PRO A 154 -6.14 -40.84 25.61
C PRO A 154 -4.98 -41.63 26.21
N ASP A 155 -4.31 -42.47 25.41
CA ASP A 155 -3.15 -43.26 25.78
C ASP A 155 -1.80 -42.52 25.56
N GLY A 156 -1.84 -41.28 25.05
CA GLY A 156 -0.66 -40.46 24.79
C GLY A 156 0.01 -40.76 23.45
N HIS A 157 -0.62 -41.54 22.58
CA HIS A 157 -0.14 -41.86 21.23
C HIS A 157 -0.97 -41.15 20.16
N GLY A 158 -0.43 -41.02 18.95
CA GLY A 158 -1.17 -40.44 17.83
C GLY A 158 -2.43 -41.25 17.47
N LYS A 159 -3.49 -40.54 17.06
CA LYS A 159 -4.78 -41.11 16.65
C LYS A 159 -5.11 -40.73 15.20
N ASN A 160 -6.15 -41.35 14.64
CA ASN A 160 -6.72 -41.01 13.33
C ASN A 160 -5.73 -41.02 12.16
N GLY A 161 -4.71 -41.88 12.21
CA GLY A 161 -3.70 -42.00 11.15
C GLY A 161 -2.45 -41.14 11.35
N ALA A 162 -2.42 -40.31 12.40
CA ALA A 162 -1.22 -39.58 12.79
C ALA A 162 -0.13 -40.53 13.36
N PRO A 163 1.15 -40.14 13.34
CA PRO A 163 2.24 -40.96 13.86
C PRO A 163 2.01 -41.45 15.30
N TYR A 164 2.31 -42.71 15.58
CA TYR A 164 2.03 -43.33 16.89
C TYR A 164 2.88 -42.74 18.02
N ASP A 165 4.16 -42.50 17.76
CA ASP A 165 5.07 -41.91 18.73
C ASP A 165 4.90 -40.39 18.77
N LEU A 166 4.74 -39.82 19.98
CA LEU A 166 4.57 -38.37 20.18
C LEU A 166 5.68 -37.54 19.51
N LYS A 167 6.91 -38.06 19.50
CA LYS A 167 8.05 -37.39 18.85
C LYS A 167 7.81 -37.23 17.35
N ASP A 168 7.40 -38.30 16.69
CA ASP A 168 7.17 -38.31 15.24
C ASP A 168 5.95 -37.47 14.88
N LEU A 169 4.96 -37.40 15.77
CA LEU A 169 3.80 -36.52 15.61
C LEU A 169 4.19 -35.04 15.68
N ILE A 170 5.04 -34.66 16.64
CA ILE A 170 5.54 -33.28 16.74
C ILE A 170 6.39 -32.95 15.50
N GLU A 171 7.25 -33.86 15.06
CA GLU A 171 8.03 -33.68 13.83
C GLU A 171 7.14 -33.49 12.59
N ASP A 172 6.00 -34.17 12.51
CA ASP A 172 5.04 -33.96 11.42
C ASP A 172 4.38 -32.56 11.50
N MET A 173 4.05 -32.06 12.69
CA MET A 173 3.49 -30.72 12.83
C MET A 173 4.56 -29.62 12.57
N GLU A 174 5.83 -29.90 12.87
CA GLU A 174 6.95 -29.05 12.45
C GLU A 174 7.09 -29.04 10.92
N ASP A 175 6.87 -30.16 10.24
CA ASP A 175 6.82 -30.24 8.78
C ASP A 175 5.66 -29.39 8.22
N CYS A 176 4.45 -29.47 8.80
CA CYS A 176 3.34 -28.59 8.44
C CYS A 176 3.73 -27.11 8.54
N LYS A 177 4.34 -26.69 9.66
CA LYS A 177 4.82 -25.31 9.84
C LYS A 177 5.87 -24.92 8.81
N ASN A 178 6.80 -25.81 8.48
CA ASN A 178 7.83 -25.58 7.48
C ASN A 178 7.23 -25.47 6.07
N ASN A 179 6.21 -26.25 5.74
CA ASN A 179 5.47 -26.12 4.49
C ASN A 179 4.83 -24.71 4.39
N VAL A 180 4.16 -24.23 5.43
CA VAL A 180 3.57 -22.87 5.45
C VAL A 180 4.65 -21.81 5.24
N LYS A 181 5.81 -21.97 5.89
CA LYS A 181 6.95 -21.07 5.69
C LYS A 181 7.43 -21.06 4.24
N GLY A 182 7.55 -22.25 3.64
CA GLY A 182 7.92 -22.40 2.23
C GLY A 182 6.95 -21.67 1.31
N LEU A 183 5.65 -21.85 1.52
CA LEU A 183 4.60 -21.12 0.80
C LEU A 183 4.75 -19.60 0.97
N LEU A 184 4.93 -19.11 2.21
CA LEU A 184 5.11 -17.69 2.49
C LEU A 184 6.33 -17.10 1.77
N ASP A 185 7.46 -17.78 1.81
CA ASP A 185 8.68 -17.36 1.13
C ASP A 185 8.49 -17.33 -0.39
N TYR A 186 7.78 -18.33 -0.94
CA TYR A 186 7.50 -18.40 -2.38
C TYR A 186 6.53 -17.31 -2.84
N LEU A 187 5.45 -17.08 -2.10
CA LEU A 187 4.52 -15.97 -2.34
C LEU A 187 5.24 -14.61 -2.29
N ARG A 188 6.09 -14.39 -1.28
CA ARG A 188 6.90 -13.17 -1.17
C ARG A 188 7.82 -12.97 -2.37
N GLN A 189 8.43 -14.03 -2.88
CA GLN A 189 9.31 -13.96 -4.04
C GLN A 189 8.54 -13.63 -5.31
N GLU A 190 7.46 -14.36 -5.58
CA GLU A 190 6.73 -14.30 -6.84
C GLU A 190 5.79 -13.09 -6.91
N LEU A 191 5.21 -12.64 -5.80
CA LEU A 191 4.38 -11.45 -5.76
C LEU A 191 5.20 -10.15 -5.72
N LYS A 192 6.43 -10.14 -5.17
CA LYS A 192 7.36 -8.98 -5.27
C LYS A 192 7.85 -8.68 -6.68
N ARG A 193 7.92 -9.71 -7.55
CA ARG A 193 8.33 -9.55 -8.95
C ARG A 193 7.26 -8.86 -9.80
N VAL A 194 6.04 -8.74 -9.28
CA VAL A 194 4.94 -8.06 -9.93
C VAL A 194 4.84 -6.66 -9.33
N LYS A 195 5.03 -5.64 -10.16
CA LYS A 195 4.52 -4.29 -9.84
C LYS A 195 3.01 -4.35 -9.94
N ILE A 196 2.33 -4.92 -8.94
CA ILE A 196 0.91 -4.66 -8.76
C ILE A 196 0.89 -3.20 -8.35
N THR A 197 0.42 -2.34 -9.25
CA THR A 197 0.19 -0.93 -8.96
C THR A 197 -0.59 -0.88 -7.67
N LYS A 198 0.06 -0.39 -6.58
CA LYS A 198 -0.68 0.02 -5.39
C LYS A 198 -1.82 0.87 -5.93
N PRO A 199 -3.08 0.51 -5.67
CA PRO A 199 -4.17 1.41 -5.94
C PRO A 199 -3.86 2.55 -5.02
N SER A 200 -3.31 3.61 -5.60
CA SER A 200 -3.38 4.85 -4.92
C SER A 200 -4.86 5.05 -4.64
N ARG A 201 -5.19 5.32 -3.38
CA ARG A 201 -6.50 5.82 -3.01
C ARG A 201 -6.59 7.22 -3.60
N HIS A 202 -6.73 7.26 -4.90
CA HIS A 202 -6.62 8.45 -5.71
C HIS A 202 -8.04 8.94 -5.87
N SER A 203 -8.54 9.57 -4.82
CA SER A 203 -9.57 10.57 -5.03
C SER A 203 -9.04 11.64 -5.96
N GLN A 204 -9.92 12.42 -6.61
CA GLN A 204 -9.45 13.57 -7.37
C GLN A 204 -8.60 14.51 -6.48
N TYR A 205 -8.84 14.56 -5.17
CA TYR A 205 -8.00 15.32 -4.24
C TYR A 205 -6.62 14.69 -4.05
N SER A 206 -6.52 13.38 -3.80
CA SER A 206 -5.24 12.68 -3.65
C SER A 206 -4.46 12.60 -4.98
N GLU A 207 -5.16 12.49 -6.12
CA GLU A 207 -4.57 12.68 -7.46
C GLU A 207 -4.11 14.12 -7.64
N ARG A 208 -4.92 15.12 -7.28
CA ARG A 208 -4.48 16.52 -7.31
C ARG A 208 -3.26 16.72 -6.44
N VAL A 209 -3.21 16.21 -5.21
CA VAL A 209 -2.06 16.36 -4.30
C VAL A 209 -0.82 15.62 -4.83
N TYR A 210 -0.98 14.41 -5.39
CA TYR A 210 0.12 13.66 -6.00
C TYR A 210 0.60 14.30 -7.31
N ASN A 211 -0.32 14.75 -8.15
CA ASN A 211 -0.03 15.47 -9.39
C ASN A 211 0.61 16.82 -9.07
N ILE A 212 0.10 17.57 -8.09
CA ILE A 212 0.73 18.80 -7.57
C ILE A 212 2.13 18.48 -7.09
N ARG A 213 2.32 17.44 -6.27
CA ARG A 213 3.67 17.06 -5.81
C ARG A 213 4.59 16.71 -6.98
N THR A 214 4.09 15.97 -7.97
CA THR A 214 4.85 15.59 -9.17
C THR A 214 5.21 16.81 -10.01
N GLU A 215 4.24 17.70 -10.27
CA GLU A 215 4.43 18.98 -10.99
C GLU A 215 5.43 19.89 -10.26
N ILE A 216 5.37 19.94 -8.93
CA ILE A 216 6.32 20.70 -8.11
C ILE A 216 7.71 20.09 -8.18
N ILE A 217 7.85 18.76 -8.06
CA ILE A 217 9.15 18.06 -8.21
C ILE A 217 9.74 18.32 -9.61
N GLU A 218 8.93 18.20 -10.66
CA GLU A 218 9.33 18.50 -12.03
C GLU A 218 9.74 19.98 -12.21
N SER A 219 8.98 20.90 -11.62
CA SER A 219 9.28 22.34 -11.65
C SER A 219 10.56 22.68 -10.90
N VAL A 220 10.79 22.06 -9.74
CA VAL A 220 12.04 22.16 -8.98
C VAL A 220 13.21 21.66 -9.82
N LEU A 221 13.09 20.45 -10.40
CA LEU A 221 14.12 19.86 -11.24
C LEU A 221 14.47 20.73 -12.44
N GLU A 222 13.47 21.20 -13.20
CA GLU A 222 13.72 22.06 -14.37
C GLU A 222 14.31 23.42 -13.97
N THR A 223 13.89 24.00 -12.84
CA THR A 223 14.46 25.24 -12.33
C THR A 223 15.92 25.05 -11.91
N ILE A 224 16.27 23.94 -11.24
CA ILE A 224 17.66 23.58 -10.93
C ILE A 224 18.48 23.40 -12.22
N LYS A 225 17.94 22.70 -13.23
CA LYS A 225 18.60 22.53 -14.53
C LYS A 225 18.90 23.88 -15.18
N ASP A 226 17.94 24.80 -15.17
CA ASP A 226 18.11 26.13 -15.75
C ASP A 226 19.18 26.95 -15.01
N ILE A 227 19.16 26.96 -13.67
CA ILE A 227 20.20 27.60 -12.86
C ILE A 227 21.57 26.98 -13.14
N CYS A 228 21.67 25.65 -13.18
CA CYS A 228 22.92 24.94 -13.42
C CYS A 228 23.48 25.23 -14.83
N ARG A 229 22.61 25.35 -15.85
CA ARG A 229 22.99 25.77 -17.21
C ARG A 229 23.56 27.19 -17.23
N GLN A 230 22.95 28.13 -16.51
CA GLN A 230 23.38 29.53 -16.49
C GLN A 230 24.68 29.73 -15.69
N THR A 231 24.80 29.08 -14.55
CA THR A 231 25.97 29.16 -13.65
C THR A 231 27.14 28.27 -14.09
N LYS A 232 26.91 27.35 -15.04
CA LYS A 232 27.85 26.28 -15.43
C LYS A 232 28.26 25.37 -14.26
N GLY A 233 27.38 25.22 -13.28
CA GLY A 233 27.53 24.33 -12.13
C GLY A 233 26.68 23.06 -12.25
N ARG A 234 26.75 22.19 -11.22
CA ARG A 234 25.83 21.04 -11.05
C ARG A 234 25.04 21.10 -9.74
N SER A 235 25.34 22.08 -8.90
CA SER A 235 24.72 22.26 -7.60
C SER A 235 24.76 23.73 -7.18
N ILE A 236 23.89 24.07 -6.24
CA ILE A 236 23.66 25.41 -5.73
C ILE A 236 23.72 25.33 -4.20
N LEU A 237 24.48 26.23 -3.57
CA LEU A 237 24.54 26.31 -2.12
C LEU A 237 23.24 26.90 -1.58
N TRP A 238 22.71 26.30 -0.52
CA TRP A 238 21.49 26.77 0.14
C TRP A 238 21.61 28.22 0.65
N ASP A 239 22.80 28.57 1.14
CA ASP A 239 23.17 29.92 1.54
C ASP A 239 22.96 30.95 0.41
N SER A 240 23.28 30.57 -0.83
CA SER A 240 23.06 31.43 -1.99
C SER A 240 21.59 31.54 -2.37
N LEU A 241 20.84 30.43 -2.29
CA LEU A 241 19.39 30.39 -2.60
C LEU A 241 18.56 31.24 -1.64
N THR A 242 18.94 31.24 -0.37
CA THR A 242 18.21 31.94 0.69
C THR A 242 18.75 33.36 0.94
N ASN A 243 19.65 33.87 0.10
CA ASN A 243 20.30 35.18 0.27
C ASN A 243 20.91 35.34 1.68
N HIS A 244 21.65 34.31 2.12
CA HIS A 244 22.28 34.19 3.43
C HIS A 244 21.35 34.09 4.65
N LEU A 245 20.03 34.00 4.44
CA LEU A 245 19.09 33.79 5.55
C LEU A 245 19.22 32.40 6.15
N ASN A 246 19.63 31.40 5.35
CA ASN A 246 19.84 30.01 5.79
C ASN A 246 18.63 29.48 6.58
N THR A 247 17.45 29.62 5.98
CA THR A 247 16.19 29.19 6.58
C THR A 247 16.14 27.66 6.64
N ASP A 248 15.77 27.13 7.80
CA ASP A 248 15.51 25.70 7.97
C ASP A 248 14.27 25.27 7.18
N ILE A 249 14.20 24.00 6.83
CA ILE A 249 13.05 23.38 6.19
C ILE A 249 12.47 22.26 7.06
N CYS A 250 11.19 21.93 6.84
CA CYS A 250 10.54 20.80 7.51
C CYS A 250 10.88 19.49 6.79
N TYR A 251 11.43 18.54 7.55
CA TYR A 251 11.86 17.21 7.10
C TYR A 251 11.22 16.11 7.96
N GLU A 252 10.74 15.04 7.33
CA GLU A 252 10.11 13.93 8.02
C GLU A 252 11.12 12.87 8.46
N LYS A 253 11.19 12.60 9.76
CA LYS A 253 11.97 11.50 10.34
C LYS A 253 11.02 10.43 10.89
N ASP A 254 11.53 9.24 11.19
CA ASP A 254 10.76 8.18 11.87
C ASP A 254 10.17 8.63 13.22
N SER A 255 10.79 9.64 13.86
CA SER A 255 10.31 10.25 15.11
C SER A 255 9.28 11.37 14.92
N GLY A 256 8.90 11.68 13.68
CA GLY A 256 8.06 12.81 13.29
C GLY A 256 8.83 13.98 12.67
N PRO A 257 8.13 15.10 12.39
CA PRO A 257 8.68 16.23 11.64
C PRO A 257 9.79 16.96 12.42
N SER A 258 10.85 17.35 11.71
CA SER A 258 12.03 18.01 12.24
C SER A 258 12.41 19.21 11.37
N SER A 259 12.84 20.29 12.03
CA SER A 259 13.52 21.42 11.37
C SER A 259 14.95 21.01 11.01
N VAL A 260 15.35 21.11 9.75
CA VAL A 260 16.72 20.81 9.28
C VAL A 260 17.21 21.91 8.36
N LEU A 261 18.52 22.21 8.41
CA LEU A 261 19.13 23.20 7.55
C LEU A 261 19.67 22.51 6.29
N PRO A 262 19.16 22.82 5.08
CA PRO A 262 19.78 22.37 3.84
C PRO A 262 21.17 22.99 3.65
N ASP A 263 22.06 22.25 3.01
CA ASP A 263 23.42 22.67 2.70
C ASP A 263 23.57 22.94 1.20
N THR A 264 23.20 21.96 0.36
CA THR A 264 23.34 22.03 -1.09
C THR A 264 22.14 21.38 -1.78
N ILE A 265 21.69 21.95 -2.89
CA ILE A 265 20.74 21.32 -3.82
C ILE A 265 21.42 21.12 -5.18
N GLY A 266 21.25 19.98 -5.83
CA GLY A 266 21.96 19.69 -7.08
C GLY A 266 21.33 18.60 -7.94
N LEU A 267 21.87 18.41 -9.15
CA LEU A 267 21.40 17.40 -10.10
C LEU A 267 22.06 16.04 -9.84
N THR A 268 21.29 14.96 -9.97
CA THR A 268 21.83 13.59 -10.03
C THR A 268 22.74 13.41 -11.23
N ASP A 269 23.65 12.44 -11.18
CA ASP A 269 24.65 12.21 -12.24
C ASP A 269 24.06 11.95 -13.63
N ASP A 270 22.83 11.44 -13.70
CA ASP A 270 22.11 11.17 -14.94
C ASP A 270 21.21 12.32 -15.42
N ASP A 271 21.21 13.45 -14.71
CA ASP A 271 20.39 14.64 -14.95
C ASP A 271 18.86 14.38 -14.94
N LYS A 272 18.43 13.24 -14.38
CA LYS A 272 17.00 12.86 -14.32
C LYS A 272 16.32 13.21 -13.02
N GLY A 273 17.08 13.52 -11.97
CA GLY A 273 16.55 13.91 -10.67
C GLY A 273 17.41 14.97 -10.00
N PHE A 274 17.04 15.32 -8.79
CA PHE A 274 17.79 16.24 -7.94
C PHE A 274 17.99 15.66 -6.54
N TYR A 275 18.95 16.22 -5.82
CA TYR A 275 19.20 15.88 -4.42
C TYR A 275 19.30 17.15 -3.57
N ILE A 276 18.96 17.02 -2.28
CA ILE A 276 19.21 18.02 -1.25
C ILE A 276 20.06 17.37 -0.15
N THR A 277 21.21 17.96 0.16
CA THR A 277 22.02 17.62 1.33
C THR A 277 21.68 18.55 2.48
N PHE A 278 21.95 18.09 3.70
CA PHE A 278 21.69 18.84 4.92
C PHE A 278 22.97 19.09 5.68
N ALA A 279 22.97 20.11 6.54
CA ALA A 279 24.08 20.40 7.43
C ALA A 279 24.41 19.17 8.30
N SER A 280 25.69 18.88 8.50
CA SER A 280 26.15 17.63 9.12
C SER A 280 25.63 17.39 10.54
N TYR A 281 25.18 18.43 11.23
CA TYR A 281 24.62 18.34 12.59
C TYR A 281 23.12 18.02 12.63
N CYS A 282 22.42 18.04 11.49
CA CYS A 282 20.97 17.80 11.43
C CYS A 282 20.59 16.32 11.54
N ASP A 283 21.56 15.40 11.43
CA ASP A 283 21.33 13.94 11.40
C ASP A 283 20.16 13.57 10.47
N ALA A 284 20.24 14.07 9.23
CA ALA A 284 19.23 13.90 8.20
C ALA A 284 19.92 13.39 6.92
N PRO A 285 19.52 12.23 6.37
CA PRO A 285 20.07 11.75 5.11
C PRO A 285 19.63 12.65 3.95
N SER A 286 20.41 12.63 2.87
CA SER A 286 20.07 13.37 1.65
C SER A 286 18.68 13.02 1.15
N SER A 287 17.94 14.04 0.73
CA SER A 287 16.64 13.87 0.08
C SER A 287 16.86 13.75 -1.43
N ASN A 288 16.45 12.63 -2.03
CA ASN A 288 16.44 12.47 -3.49
C ASN A 288 15.02 12.77 -4.00
N ASP A 289 14.89 13.62 -5.01
CA ASP A 289 13.59 14.00 -5.59
C ASP A 289 12.52 14.39 -4.55
N GLY A 290 12.96 15.05 -3.47
CA GLY A 290 12.08 15.49 -2.39
C GLY A 290 11.63 14.41 -1.40
N GLU A 291 12.23 13.21 -1.41
CA GLU A 291 12.04 12.19 -0.36
C GLU A 291 12.16 12.81 1.04
N ASN A 292 11.25 12.47 1.95
CA ASN A 292 11.18 12.98 3.33
C ASN A 292 10.95 14.50 3.44
N ILE A 293 10.57 15.18 2.35
CA ILE A 293 10.20 16.60 2.36
C ILE A 293 8.72 16.75 2.00
N TYR A 294 7.98 17.50 2.82
CA TYR A 294 6.57 17.81 2.59
C TYR A 294 6.36 18.63 1.30
N THR A 295 5.21 18.47 0.65
CA THR A 295 4.92 19.18 -0.61
C THR A 295 4.88 20.70 -0.42
N GLU A 296 4.36 21.19 0.70
CA GLU A 296 4.39 22.62 1.07
C GLU A 296 5.84 23.14 1.15
N THR A 297 6.72 22.39 1.82
CA THR A 297 8.15 22.72 1.87
C THR A 297 8.81 22.71 0.49
N LEU A 298 8.40 21.82 -0.43
CA LEU A 298 8.92 21.81 -1.80
C LEU A 298 8.45 23.04 -2.60
N ILE A 299 7.26 23.57 -2.32
CA ILE A 299 6.77 24.83 -2.90
C ILE A 299 7.63 25.99 -2.42
N ASP A 300 7.97 26.05 -1.12
CA ASP A 300 8.86 27.07 -0.58
C ASP A 300 10.26 26.99 -1.21
N ILE A 301 10.81 25.77 -1.37
CA ILE A 301 12.09 25.54 -2.06
C ILE A 301 12.02 26.02 -3.51
N LEU A 302 10.93 25.74 -4.22
CA LEU A 302 10.72 26.23 -5.58
C LEU A 302 10.72 27.75 -5.63
N GLU A 303 10.05 28.43 -4.70
CA GLU A 303 10.06 29.89 -4.61
C GLU A 303 11.48 30.45 -4.41
N TYR A 304 12.29 29.85 -3.52
CA TYR A 304 13.70 30.22 -3.36
C TYR A 304 14.51 30.04 -4.65
N LEU A 305 14.30 28.92 -5.35
CA LEU A 305 14.96 28.64 -6.63
C LEU A 305 14.56 29.64 -7.72
N GLU A 306 13.29 29.96 -7.84
CA GLU A 306 12.79 30.92 -8.84
C GLU A 306 13.29 32.34 -8.57
N ASN A 307 13.27 32.74 -7.30
CA ASN A 307 13.83 34.02 -6.86
C ASN A 307 15.32 34.09 -7.18
N TYR A 308 16.10 33.07 -6.83
CA TYR A 308 17.52 33.00 -7.16
C TYR A 308 17.76 33.01 -8.68
N ARG A 309 17.01 32.22 -9.45
CA ARG A 309 17.07 32.18 -10.92
C ARG A 309 16.84 33.57 -11.53
N SER A 310 15.94 34.37 -10.96
CA SER A 310 15.67 35.73 -11.44
C SER A 310 16.84 36.71 -11.25
N THR A 311 17.81 36.36 -10.41
CA THR A 311 18.99 37.19 -10.11
C THR A 311 20.25 36.82 -10.90
N LEU A 312 20.21 35.72 -11.67
CA LEU A 312 21.31 35.23 -12.51
C LEU A 312 21.36 35.94 -13.88
#